data_AF-A0A1S0TG87-F1
#
_entry.id   AF-A0A1S0TG87-F1
#
_cell.length_a   1.000
_cell.length_b   1.000
_cell.length_c   1.000
_cell.angle_alpha   90.00
_cell.angle_beta   90.00
_cell.angle_gamma   90.00
#
_symmetry.space_group_name_H-M   'P 1'
#
loop_
_entity.id
_entity.type
_entity.pdbx_description
1 polymer ?
#
loop_
_entity_poly.entity_id
_entity_poly.type
_entity_poly.pdbx_seq_one_letter_code
_entity_poly.pdbx_strand_id
1 'polypeptide(L)'
;MIGAVVGSLIFGQLSDLYGRKPTLLFGVTGCIIFGLISAYSKDLLTATIYRTIIGLFNGGQIAALFVYVVEMLPKRDRVWVTTLISFSPNVILLATMAYYSQNWRQLAIVVSFLTSPAILLCMF
;
A
#
# COMPACT_ATOMS: atom_id res chain seq x y z
N MET A 1 0.92 -2.04 14.43
CA MET A 1 2.21 -1.80 13.74
C MET A 1 3.06 -3.06 13.59
N ILE A 2 2.89 -4.10 14.42
CA ILE A 2 3.61 -5.38 14.29
C ILE A 2 3.44 -6.00 12.89
N GLY A 3 2.20 -6.01 12.36
CA GLY A 3 1.92 -6.55 11.03
C GLY A 3 2.78 -5.94 9.92
N ALA A 4 2.97 -4.61 9.92
CA ALA A 4 3.77 -3.92 8.91
C ALA A 4 5.26 -4.24 8.98
N VAL A 5 5.81 -4.36 10.19
CA VAL A 5 7.22 -4.76 10.38
C VAL A 5 7.45 -6.17 9.85
N VAL A 6 6.61 -7.12 10.27
CA VAL A 6 6.67 -8.51 9.82
C VAL A 6 6.48 -8.61 8.31
N GLY A 7 5.53 -7.86 7.76
CA GLY A 7 5.27 -7.80 6.32
C GLY A 7 6.45 -7.28 5.53
N SER A 8 7.10 -6.20 5.97
CA SER A 8 8.27 -5.63 5.29
C SER A 8 9.44 -6.60 5.20
N LEU A 9 9.67 -7.43 6.23
CA LEU A 9 10.72 -8.45 6.23
C LEU A 9 10.41 -9.58 5.25
N ILE A 10 9.20 -10.14 5.33
CA ILE A 10 8.79 -11.29 4.52
C ILE A 10 8.70 -10.91 3.03
N PHE A 11 7.99 -9.83 2.72
CA PHE A 11 7.80 -9.36 1.35
C PHE A 11 9.06 -8.75 0.75
N GLY A 12 9.97 -8.22 1.57
CA GLY A 12 11.29 -7.81 1.10
C GLY A 12 12.05 -8.99 0.49
N GLN A 13 12.15 -10.10 1.23
CA GLN A 13 12.81 -11.32 0.74
C GLN A 13 12.08 -11.94 -0.45
N LEU A 14 10.74 -12.00 -0.41
CA LEU A 14 9.92 -12.48 -1.53
C LEU A 14 10.11 -11.63 -2.80
N SER A 15 10.25 -10.31 -2.66
CA SER A 15 10.47 -9.39 -3.77
C SER A 15 11.81 -9.64 -4.48
N ASP A 16 12.83 -10.03 -3.73
CA ASP A 16 14.14 -10.35 -4.29
C ASP A 16 14.18 -11.75 -4.94
N LEU A 17 13.36 -12.70 -4.45
CA LEU A 17 13.30 -14.07 -4.96
C LEU A 17 12.41 -14.24 -6.20
N TYR A 18 11.19 -13.69 -6.20
CA TYR A 18 10.18 -13.91 -7.25
C TYR A 18 10.11 -12.76 -8.26
N GLY A 19 10.93 -11.72 -8.07
CA GLY A 19 10.92 -10.51 -8.87
C GLY A 19 9.98 -9.44 -8.30
N ARG A 20 10.32 -8.19 -8.60
CA ARG A 20 9.69 -7.03 -7.94
C ARG A 20 8.28 -6.75 -8.42
N LYS A 21 8.02 -6.81 -9.74
CA LYS A 21 6.70 -6.55 -10.36
C LYS A 21 5.58 -7.48 -9.80
N PRO A 22 5.73 -8.82 -9.77
CA PRO A 22 4.68 -9.70 -9.24
C PRO A 22 4.46 -9.53 -7.72
N THR A 23 5.52 -9.28 -6.96
CA THR A 23 5.44 -9.08 -5.51
C THR A 23 4.67 -7.81 -5.16
N LEU A 24 4.88 -6.75 -5.94
CA LEU A 24 4.18 -5.47 -5.82
C LEU A 24 2.70 -5.63 -6.17
N LEU A 25 2.37 -6.34 -7.25
CA LEU A 25 0.98 -6.68 -7.62
C LEU A 25 0.26 -7.50 -6.54
N PHE A 26 0.93 -8.48 -5.94
CA PHE A 26 0.37 -9.29 -4.85
C PHE A 26 0.12 -8.45 -3.58
N GLY A 27 1.04 -7.55 -3.25
CA GLY A 27 0.88 -6.63 -2.12
C GLY A 27 -0.31 -5.68 -2.28
N VAL A 28 -0.45 -5.08 -3.47
CA VAL A 28 -1.52 -4.14 -3.81
C VAL A 28 -2.89 -4.83 -3.81
N THR A 29 -2.99 -5.99 -4.46
CA THR A 29 -4.25 -6.77 -4.51
C THR A 29 -4.68 -7.22 -3.13
N GLY A 30 -3.74 -7.70 -2.30
CA GLY A 30 -3.99 -8.03 -0.90
C GLY A 30 -4.52 -6.83 -0.09
N CYS A 31 -3.88 -5.67 -0.21
CA CYS A 31 -4.34 -4.45 0.46
C CYS A 31 -5.79 -4.06 0.08
N ILE A 32 -6.16 -4.18 -1.19
CA ILE A 32 -7.51 -3.81 -1.66
C ILE A 32 -8.55 -4.78 -1.11
N ILE A 33 -8.32 -6.09 -1.22
CA ILE A 33 -9.26 -7.12 -0.77
C ILE A 33 -9.49 -7.00 0.74
N PHE A 34 -8.42 -6.97 1.52
CA PHE A 34 -8.54 -6.87 2.98
C PHE A 34 -9.04 -5.50 3.43
N GLY A 35 -8.75 -4.42 2.70
CA GLY A 35 -9.31 -3.08 2.94
C GLY A 35 -10.83 -3.04 2.80
N LEU A 36 -11.38 -3.67 1.75
CA LEU A 36 -12.82 -3.80 1.55
C LEU A 36 -13.46 -4.66 2.64
N ILE A 37 -12.85 -5.81 2.97
CA ILE A 37 -13.34 -6.69 4.04
C ILE A 37 -13.34 -5.95 5.39
N SER A 38 -12.30 -5.16 5.68
CA SER A 38 -12.22 -4.36 6.90
C SER A 38 -13.30 -3.30 7.00
N ALA A 39 -13.81 -2.77 5.88
CA ALA A 39 -14.92 -1.80 5.90
C ALA A 39 -16.26 -2.44 6.29
N TYR A 40 -16.45 -3.72 5.95
CA TYR A 40 -17.68 -4.48 6.26
C TYR A 40 -17.69 -5.10 7.66
N SER A 41 -16.54 -5.16 8.35
CA SER A 41 -16.46 -5.69 9.72
C SER A 41 -17.38 -4.94 10.69
N LYS A 42 -18.08 -5.71 11.55
CA LYS A 42 -18.98 -5.21 12.60
C LYS A 42 -18.38 -5.31 14.00
N ASP A 43 -17.32 -6.10 14.18
CA ASP A 43 -16.69 -6.38 15.48
C ASP A 43 -15.28 -5.80 15.56
N LEU A 44 -14.92 -5.23 16.72
CA LEU A 44 -13.60 -4.64 16.96
C LEU A 44 -12.46 -5.66 16.78
N LEU A 45 -12.67 -6.91 17.17
CA LEU A 45 -11.66 -7.97 17.00
C LEU A 45 -11.42 -8.30 15.53
N THR A 46 -12.47 -8.48 14.74
CA THR A 46 -12.32 -8.80 13.31
C THR A 46 -11.72 -7.61 12.56
N ALA A 47 -12.13 -6.38 12.88
CA ALA A 47 -11.52 -5.17 12.33
C ALA A 47 -10.01 -5.09 12.63
N THR A 48 -9.59 -5.43 13.85
CA THR A 48 -8.17 -5.39 14.25
C THR A 48 -7.34 -6.44 13.53
N ILE A 49 -7.88 -7.65 13.34
CA ILE A 49 -7.22 -8.73 12.59
C ILE A 49 -7.03 -8.30 11.13
N TYR A 50 -8.09 -7.86 10.45
CA TYR A 50 -7.98 -7.41 9.06
C TYR A 50 -7.03 -6.23 8.92
N ARG A 51 -7.04 -5.27 9.85
CA ARG A 51 -6.12 -4.13 9.83
C ARG A 51 -4.66 -4.53 10.04
N THR A 52 -4.41 -5.59 10.81
CA THR A 52 -3.06 -6.16 10.97
C THR A 52 -2.59 -6.83 9.68
N ILE A 53 -3.49 -7.57 9.00
CA ILE A 53 -3.22 -8.19 7.71
C ILE A 53 -2.96 -7.14 6.63
N ILE A 54 -3.78 -6.09 6.55
CA ILE A 54 -3.55 -4.94 5.65
C ILE A 54 -2.18 -4.33 5.94
N GLY A 55 -1.83 -4.16 7.22
CA GLY A 55 -0.51 -3.68 7.63
C GLY A 55 0.62 -4.53 7.08
N LEU A 56 0.47 -5.85 7.08
CA LEU A 56 1.45 -6.80 6.54
C LEU A 56 1.68 -6.60 5.04
N PHE A 57 0.61 -6.54 4.26
CA PHE A 57 0.71 -6.28 2.82
C PHE A 57 1.27 -4.88 2.53
N ASN A 58 0.87 -3.87 3.30
CA ASN A 58 1.29 -2.50 3.11
C ASN A 58 2.79 -2.31 3.39
N GLY A 59 3.31 -2.88 4.47
CA GLY A 59 4.74 -2.83 4.80
C GLY A 59 5.60 -3.50 3.72
N GLY A 60 5.13 -4.63 3.19
CA GLY A 60 5.78 -5.32 2.08
C GLY A 60 5.79 -4.53 0.78
N GLN A 61 4.64 -3.95 0.43
CA GLN A 61 4.47 -3.13 -0.75
C GLN A 61 5.39 -1.89 -0.71
N ILE A 62 5.45 -1.18 0.42
CA ILE A 62 6.30 0.02 0.56
C ILE A 62 7.78 -0.33 0.33
N ALA A 63 8.25 -1.44 0.92
CA ALA A 63 9.63 -1.90 0.73
C ALA A 63 9.91 -2.18 -0.75
N ALA A 64 9.10 -3.03 -1.40
CA ALA A 64 9.29 -3.39 -2.81
C ALA A 64 9.21 -2.19 -3.76
N LEU A 65 8.26 -1.26 -3.52
CA LEU A 65 8.02 -0.10 -4.36
C LEU A 65 9.18 0.90 -4.29
N PHE A 66 9.75 1.12 -3.10
CA PHE A 66 10.91 1.99 -2.94
C PHE A 66 12.11 1.47 -3.74
N VAL A 67 12.40 0.17 -3.64
CA VAL A 67 13.57 -0.37 -4.35
C VAL A 67 13.31 -0.41 -5.87
N TYR A 68 12.09 -0.70 -6.31
CA TYR A 68 11.71 -0.69 -7.73
C TYR A 68 11.90 0.70 -8.38
N VAL A 69 11.45 1.76 -7.71
CA VAL A 69 11.63 3.15 -8.18
C VAL A 69 13.11 3.50 -8.31
N VAL A 70 13.92 3.12 -7.33
CA VAL A 70 15.37 3.38 -7.34
C VAL A 70 16.09 2.64 -8.48
N GLU A 71 15.62 1.46 -8.87
CA GLU A 71 16.18 0.69 -10.00
C GLU A 71 15.84 1.29 -11.36
N MET A 72 14.62 1.81 -11.53
CA MET A 72 14.18 2.42 -12.79
C MET A 72 14.80 3.79 -13.05
N LEU A 73 15.31 4.48 -12.02
CA LEU A 73 15.77 5.86 -12.12
C LEU A 73 17.29 6.01 -12.35
N PRO A 74 17.71 6.91 -13.25
CA PRO A 74 19.12 7.27 -13.43
C PRO A 74 19.68 7.98 -12.19
N LYS A 75 20.97 7.78 -11.90
CA LYS A 75 21.63 8.17 -10.63
C LYS A 75 21.47 9.65 -10.23
N ARG A 76 21.23 10.56 -11.18
CA ARG A 76 21.18 12.02 -10.94
C ARG A 76 19.89 12.47 -10.26
N ASP A 77 18.75 11.80 -10.50
CA ASP A 77 17.43 12.30 -10.07
C ASP A 77 16.75 11.42 -9.02
N ARG A 78 17.44 10.38 -8.55
CA ARG A 78 16.88 9.38 -7.61
C ARG A 78 16.30 9.98 -6.34
N VAL A 79 16.98 10.97 -5.76
CA VAL A 79 16.53 11.57 -4.49
C VAL A 79 15.27 12.41 -4.74
N TRP A 80 15.29 13.28 -5.75
CA TRP A 80 14.17 14.16 -6.08
C TRP A 80 12.90 13.39 -6.43
N VAL A 81 13.01 12.40 -7.32
CA VAL A 81 11.84 11.64 -7.78
C VAL A 81 11.28 10.75 -6.66
N THR A 82 12.15 10.11 -5.88
CA THR A 82 11.70 9.29 -4.75
C THR A 82 11.01 10.14 -3.68
N THR A 83 11.53 11.35 -3.37
CA THR A 83 10.89 12.26 -2.41
C THR A 83 9.54 12.80 -2.92
N LEU A 84 9.44 13.13 -4.21
CA LEU A 84 8.19 13.57 -4.84
C LEU A 84 7.11 12.49 -4.82
N ILE A 85 7.47 11.23 -5.07
CA ILE A 85 6.54 10.09 -5.12
C ILE A 85 6.15 9.62 -3.71
N SER A 86 7.09 9.61 -2.75
CA SER A 86 6.86 8.95 -1.46
C SER A 86 5.91 9.67 -0.50
N PHE A 87 5.85 11.01 -0.47
CA PHE A 87 5.15 11.68 0.64
C PHE A 87 4.21 12.83 0.25
N SER A 88 4.61 13.75 -0.62
CA SER A 88 3.92 15.05 -0.67
C SER A 88 2.53 15.04 -1.32
N PRO A 89 2.31 14.49 -2.53
CA PRO A 89 0.98 14.57 -3.17
C PRO A 89 -0.03 13.60 -2.55
N ASN A 90 0.42 12.41 -2.12
CA ASN A 90 -0.47 11.36 -1.62
C ASN A 90 -1.13 11.73 -0.29
N VAL A 91 -0.40 12.40 0.62
CA VAL A 91 -0.94 12.77 1.94
C VAL A 91 -1.99 13.89 1.82
N ILE A 92 -1.81 14.84 0.89
CA ILE A 92 -2.77 15.92 0.65
C ILE A 92 -4.07 15.36 0.06
N LEU A 93 -3.97 14.45 -0.92
CA LEU A 93 -5.13 13.74 -1.48
C LEU A 93 -5.88 12.95 -0.41
N LEU A 94 -5.15 12.18 0.40
CA LEU A 94 -5.74 11.39 1.49
C LEU A 94 -6.42 12.28 2.54
N ALA A 95 -5.78 13.38 2.94
CA ALA A 95 -6.33 14.32 3.92
C ALA A 95 -7.60 15.01 3.39
N THR A 96 -7.63 15.35 2.11
CA THR A 96 -8.82 15.95 1.45
C THR A 96 -9.99 14.96 1.45
N MET A 97 -9.72 13.68 1.12
CA MET A 97 -10.74 12.63 1.15
C MET A 97 -11.21 12.32 2.58
N ALA A 98 -10.31 12.36 3.56
CA ALA A 98 -10.63 12.21 4.98
C ALA A 98 -11.50 13.35 5.51
N TYR A 99 -11.26 14.59 5.06
CA TYR A 99 -12.09 15.73 5.43
C TYR A 99 -13.53 15.55 4.93
N TYR A 100 -13.69 15.06 3.69
CA TYR A 100 -15.01 14.81 3.11
C TYR A 100 -15.73 13.60 3.70
N SER A 101 -14.98 12.62 4.19
CA SER A 101 -15.52 11.35 4.65
C SER A 101 -15.36 11.25 6.18
N GLN A 102 -16.36 11.73 6.91
CA GLN A 102 -16.37 11.75 8.38
C GLN A 102 -16.45 10.34 9.02
N ASN A 103 -16.69 9.28 8.23
CA ASN A 103 -16.77 7.89 8.69
C ASN A 103 -15.56 7.07 8.25
N TRP A 104 -14.91 6.39 9.20
CA TRP A 104 -13.74 5.53 8.93
C TRP A 104 -14.00 4.39 7.93
N ARG A 105 -15.25 3.90 7.86
CA ARG A 105 -15.65 2.82 6.92
C ARG A 105 -15.68 3.32 5.48
N GLN A 106 -16.22 4.52 5.28
CA GLN A 106 -16.27 5.16 3.96
C GLN A 106 -14.86 5.51 3.51
N LEU A 107 -14.01 5.98 4.42
CA LEU A 107 -12.58 6.19 4.16
C LEU A 107 -11.87 4.92 3.68
N ALA A 108 -12.11 3.78 4.34
CA ALA A 108 -11.50 2.51 3.93
C ALA A 108 -11.91 2.10 2.51
N ILE A 109 -13.18 2.30 2.14
CA ILE A 109 -13.68 2.01 0.78
C ILE A 109 -13.05 2.95 -0.25
N VAL A 110 -12.99 4.24 0.04
CA VAL A 110 -12.40 5.26 -0.86
C VAL A 110 -10.92 4.97 -1.10
N VAL A 111 -10.16 4.60 -0.06
CA VAL A 111 -8.74 4.24 -0.18
C VAL A 111 -8.56 2.97 -1.01
N SER A 112 -9.39 1.95 -0.80
CA SER A 112 -9.38 0.74 -1.63
C SER A 112 -9.68 1.04 -3.10
N PHE A 113 -10.62 1.94 -3.38
CA PHE A 113 -10.97 2.35 -4.74
C PHE A 113 -9.84 3.14 -5.41
N LEU A 114 -9.23 4.08 -4.69
CA LEU A 114 -8.09 4.87 -5.18
C LEU A 114 -6.85 4.01 -5.47
N THR A 115 -6.70 2.90 -4.76
CA THR A 115 -5.59 1.95 -4.95
C THR A 115 -5.83 1.00 -6.13
N SER A 116 -7.08 0.80 -6.57
CA SER A 116 -7.41 -0.10 -7.69
C SER A 116 -6.76 0.23 -9.04
N PRO A 117 -6.66 1.51 -9.51
CA PRO A 117 -5.97 1.83 -10.76
C PRO A 117 -4.46 1.53 -10.71
N ALA A 118 -3.85 1.43 -9.52
CA ALA A 118 -2.44 1.06 -9.40
C ALA A 118 -2.17 -0.37 -9.89
N ILE A 119 -3.14 -1.30 -9.81
CA ILE A 119 -3.00 -2.66 -10.35
C ILE A 119 -2.85 -2.61 -11.88
N LEU A 120 -3.65 -1.77 -12.55
CA LEU A 120 -3.63 -1.63 -14.01
C LEU A 120 -2.31 -1.01 -14.47
N LEU A 121 -1.84 0.04 -13.78
CA LEU A 121 -0.56 0.68 -14.10
C LEU A 121 0.64 -0.24 -13.85
N CYS A 122 0.59 -1.12 -12.84
CA CYS A 122 1.63 -2.11 -12.61
C CYS A 122 1.51 -3.35 -13.50
N MET A 123 0.45 -3.53 -14.30
CA MET A 123 0.36 -4.62 -15.28
C MET A 123 1.01 -4.25 -16.62
N PHE A 124 0.83 -3.01 -17.08
CA PHE A 124 1.54 -2.46 -18.25
C PHE A 124 3.04 -2.23 -17.96
#